data_AF-A0A955GXA2-F1
#
_entry.id   AF-A0A955GXA2-F1
#
_cell.length_a   1.000
_cell.length_b   1.000
_cell.length_c   1.000
_cell.angle_alpha   90.00
_cell.angle_beta   90.00
_cell.angle_gamma   90.00
#
_symmetry.space_group_name_H-M   'P 1'
#
loop_
_entity.id
_entity.type
_entity.pdbx_description
1 polymer ?
#
loop_
_entity_poly.entity_id
_entity_poly.type
_entity_poly.pdbx_seq_one_letter_code
_entity_poly.pdbx_strand_id
1 'polypeptide(L)'
;MNESIEKSSDYFKYPDIEHEVNEFERVSREFREDGEFEIDSSVLMFLAHEGEMISLGEDVWSALENTESNMLQEGDWQSVHKYSNPGGVQKRDWEELQGKFDAGTTLDAPIIMKFRNRYHLVSGNTRLMISRAKGIVPKVLLFEVYLGEEKI
;
A
#
# COMPACT_ATOMS: atom_id res chain seq x y z
N MET A 1 24.25 -24.64 -6.34
CA MET A 1 23.69 -23.80 -5.26
C MET A 1 22.97 -22.67 -5.95
N ASN A 2 21.64 -22.63 -5.85
CA ASN A 2 20.84 -21.59 -6.51
C ASN A 2 21.06 -20.28 -5.77
N GLU A 3 21.75 -19.35 -6.42
CA GLU A 3 21.68 -17.94 -6.08
C GLU A 3 20.27 -17.49 -6.45
N SER A 4 19.37 -17.51 -5.47
CA SER A 4 18.14 -16.72 -5.51
C SER A 4 18.58 -15.26 -5.53
N ILE A 5 18.72 -14.72 -6.74
CA ILE A 5 18.83 -13.30 -7.01
C ILE A 5 17.64 -12.67 -6.30
N GLU A 6 17.87 -11.93 -5.22
CA GLU A 6 16.88 -11.00 -4.68
C GLU A 6 16.45 -10.12 -5.86
N LYS A 7 15.25 -10.35 -6.39
CA LYS A 7 14.71 -9.55 -7.50
C LYS A 7 14.59 -8.13 -6.96
N SER A 8 15.49 -7.27 -7.44
CA SER A 8 15.71 -5.90 -6.97
C SER A 8 14.43 -5.12 -6.73
N SER A 9 14.45 -4.35 -5.64
CA SER A 9 13.44 -3.40 -5.15
C SER A 9 13.16 -2.18 -6.08
N ASP A 10 13.55 -2.23 -7.35
CA ASP A 10 13.55 -1.08 -8.29
C ASP A 10 12.22 -0.90 -9.04
N TYR A 11 11.20 -1.69 -8.72
CA TYR A 11 9.87 -1.58 -9.33
C TYR A 11 9.09 -0.35 -8.88
N PHE A 12 9.56 0.35 -7.84
CA PHE A 12 8.80 1.42 -7.20
C PHE A 12 9.58 2.72 -7.09
N LYS A 13 8.94 3.81 -7.49
CA LYS A 13 9.39 5.20 -7.29
C LYS A 13 8.53 5.88 -6.24
N TYR A 14 9.00 7.04 -5.78
CA TYR A 14 8.19 7.92 -4.94
C TYR A 14 6.84 8.20 -5.62
N PRO A 15 5.71 8.01 -4.93
CA PRO A 15 4.39 8.10 -5.54
C PRO A 15 4.00 9.55 -5.80
N ASP A 16 3.15 9.76 -6.80
CA ASP A 16 2.49 11.03 -7.00
C ASP A 16 1.30 11.17 -6.04
N ILE A 17 1.56 11.78 -4.88
CA ILE A 17 0.59 11.92 -3.78
C ILE A 17 -0.66 12.69 -4.22
N GLU A 18 -0.52 13.67 -5.13
CA GLU A 18 -1.64 14.51 -5.59
C GLU A 18 -2.64 13.70 -6.44
N HIS A 19 -2.16 12.71 -7.20
CA HIS A 19 -3.02 11.78 -7.92
C HIS A 19 -3.81 10.84 -7.01
N GLU A 20 -3.41 10.70 -5.73
CA GLU A 20 -4.03 9.81 -4.74
C GLU A 20 -4.96 10.58 -3.75
N VAL A 21 -5.29 11.85 -4.03
CA VAL A 21 -6.11 12.72 -3.14
C VAL A 21 -7.42 12.07 -2.67
N ASN A 22 -8.11 11.34 -3.56
CA ASN A 22 -9.37 10.67 -3.23
C ASN A 22 -9.17 9.56 -2.18
N GLU A 23 -8.01 8.90 -2.16
CA GLU A 23 -7.71 7.87 -1.15
C GLU A 23 -7.42 8.50 0.21
N PHE A 24 -6.73 9.65 0.25
CA PHE A 24 -6.54 10.41 1.49
C PHE A 24 -7.86 10.96 2.04
N GLU A 25 -8.75 11.47 1.18
CA GLU A 25 -10.10 11.87 1.58
C GLU A 25 -10.92 10.71 2.13
N ARG A 26 -10.83 9.53 1.50
CA ARG A 26 -11.50 8.32 1.97
C ARG A 26 -11.00 7.91 3.36
N VAL A 27 -9.67 7.84 3.55
CA VAL A 27 -9.05 7.50 4.84
C VAL A 27 -9.40 8.51 5.91
N SER A 28 -9.30 9.82 5.63
CA SER A 28 -9.68 10.88 6.58
C SER A 28 -11.14 10.74 7.04
N ARG A 29 -12.06 10.47 6.10
CA ARG A 29 -13.48 10.26 6.42
C ARG A 29 -13.71 8.98 7.23
N GLU A 30 -13.14 7.85 6.81
CA GLU A 30 -13.28 6.56 7.48
C GLU A 30 -12.84 6.64 8.95
N PHE A 31 -11.65 7.19 9.21
CA PHE A 31 -11.13 7.32 10.58
C PHE A 31 -11.93 8.30 11.44
N ARG A 32 -12.52 9.33 10.84
CA ARG A 32 -13.46 10.24 11.53
C ARG A 32 -14.76 9.52 11.89
N GLU A 33 -15.32 8.75 10.97
CA GLU A 33 -16.57 7.99 11.17
C GLU A 33 -16.40 6.89 12.23
N ASP A 34 -15.22 6.25 12.27
CA ASP A 34 -14.87 5.22 13.25
C ASP A 34 -14.44 5.81 14.62
N GLY A 35 -14.28 7.13 14.72
CA GLY A 35 -13.89 7.82 15.96
C GLY A 35 -12.42 7.60 16.35
N GLU A 36 -11.56 7.19 15.41
CA GLU A 36 -10.14 6.94 15.65
C GLU A 36 -9.34 8.25 15.80
N PHE A 37 -9.56 9.19 14.88
CA PHE A 37 -9.04 10.55 14.93
C PHE A 37 -9.74 11.50 13.94
N GLU A 38 -9.65 12.80 14.19
CA GLU A 38 -10.14 13.85 13.29
C GLU A 38 -8.97 14.60 12.65
N ILE A 39 -8.40 14.04 11.59
CA ILE A 39 -7.32 14.67 10.81
C ILE A 39 -7.81 14.85 9.37
N ASP A 40 -7.68 16.07 8.84
CA ASP A 40 -8.07 16.38 7.48
C ASP A 40 -7.11 15.74 6.46
N SER A 41 -7.64 15.39 5.28
CA SER A 41 -6.86 14.77 4.20
C SER A 41 -5.65 15.60 3.79
N SER A 42 -5.73 16.93 3.83
CA SER A 42 -4.61 17.82 3.53
C SER A 42 -3.44 17.67 4.50
N VAL A 43 -3.72 17.39 5.77
CA VAL A 43 -2.69 17.11 6.78
C VAL A 43 -2.08 15.73 6.55
N LEU A 44 -2.89 14.73 6.22
CA LEU A 44 -2.39 13.40 5.85
C LEU A 44 -1.49 13.45 4.62
N MET A 45 -1.87 14.22 3.59
CA MET A 45 -1.05 14.42 2.39
C MET A 45 0.26 15.15 2.72
N PHE A 46 0.22 16.18 3.56
CA PHE A 46 1.42 16.86 4.02
C PHE A 46 2.38 15.89 4.74
N LEU A 47 1.87 15.05 5.64
CA LEU A 47 2.67 14.03 6.32
C LEU A 47 3.21 12.98 5.36
N ALA A 48 2.43 12.59 4.34
CA ALA A 48 2.88 11.68 3.29
C ALA A 48 4.05 12.28 2.48
N HIS A 49 4.01 13.59 2.18
CA HIS A 49 5.12 14.29 1.51
C HIS A 49 6.43 14.21 2.32
N GLU A 50 6.33 14.24 3.65
CA GLU A 50 7.45 14.10 4.58
C GLU A 50 7.82 12.62 4.91
N GLY A 51 7.08 11.67 4.33
CA GLY A 51 7.28 10.24 4.54
C GLY A 51 8.56 9.70 3.92
N GLU A 52 8.93 8.48 4.31
CA GLU A 52 10.14 7.79 3.85
C GLU A 52 9.80 6.60 2.94
N MET A 53 10.61 6.40 1.89
CA MET A 53 10.56 5.20 1.07
C MET A 53 11.30 4.05 1.76
N ILE A 54 10.57 3.04 2.23
CA ILE A 54 11.13 1.87 2.91
C ILE A 54 10.81 0.56 2.18
N SER A 55 11.59 -0.48 2.40
CA SER A 55 11.18 -1.84 2.02
C SER A 55 10.11 -2.36 2.98
N LEU A 56 9.03 -2.91 2.44
CA LEU A 56 7.94 -3.47 3.24
C LEU A 56 8.34 -4.82 3.84
N GLY A 57 8.82 -4.80 5.08
CA GLY A 57 9.15 -6.00 5.85
C GLY A 57 7.92 -6.86 6.16
N GLU A 58 8.13 -8.16 6.39
CA GLU A 58 7.05 -9.11 6.63
C GLU A 58 6.27 -8.83 7.92
N ASP A 59 6.93 -8.29 8.93
CA ASP A 59 6.33 -7.85 10.19
C ASP A 59 5.29 -6.75 9.98
N VAL A 60 5.62 -5.76 9.16
CA VAL A 60 4.69 -4.69 8.78
C VAL A 60 3.64 -5.21 7.80
N TRP A 61 4.04 -5.99 6.79
CA TRP A 61 3.11 -6.47 5.77
C TRP A 61 2.03 -7.37 6.35
N SER A 62 2.40 -8.33 7.20
CA SER A 62 1.43 -9.24 7.82
C SER A 62 0.43 -8.55 8.74
N ALA A 63 0.82 -7.43 9.36
CA ALA A 63 -0.04 -6.61 10.22
C ALA A 63 -0.78 -5.48 9.48
N LEU A 64 -0.56 -5.32 8.17
CA LEU A 64 -1.09 -4.21 7.40
C LEU A 64 -2.62 -4.29 7.27
N GLU A 65 -3.30 -3.22 7.65
CA GLU A 65 -4.75 -3.09 7.57
C GLU A 65 -5.20 -2.53 6.21
N ASN A 66 -6.49 -2.69 5.90
CA ASN A 66 -7.11 -2.21 4.66
C ASN A 66 -6.44 -2.77 3.39
N THR A 67 -6.06 -4.04 3.43
CA THR A 67 -5.50 -4.77 2.30
C THR A 67 -5.80 -6.25 2.40
N GLU A 68 -5.94 -6.90 1.25
CA GLU A 68 -5.99 -8.37 1.15
C GLU A 68 -4.60 -8.97 0.88
N SER A 69 -3.59 -8.15 0.57
CA SER A 69 -2.26 -8.61 0.16
C SER A 69 -1.51 -9.40 1.23
N ASN A 70 -1.87 -9.25 2.50
CA ASN A 70 -1.31 -10.01 3.61
C ASN A 70 -1.91 -11.42 3.76
N MET A 71 -3.03 -11.70 3.07
CA MET A 71 -3.64 -13.04 3.00
C MET A 71 -3.14 -13.85 1.81
N LEU A 72 -2.47 -13.21 0.85
CA LEU A 72 -1.96 -13.85 -0.36
C LEU A 72 -0.62 -14.55 -0.11
N GLN A 73 -0.35 -15.56 -0.91
CA GLN A 73 0.94 -16.23 -1.00
C GLN A 73 1.57 -16.02 -2.38
N GLU A 74 2.87 -16.31 -2.49
CA GLU A 74 3.53 -16.36 -3.80
C GLU A 74 2.81 -17.35 -4.73
N GLY A 75 2.54 -16.92 -5.95
CA GLY A 75 1.79 -17.68 -6.95
C GLY A 75 0.26 -17.58 -6.84
N ASP A 76 -0.30 -16.92 -5.83
CA ASP A 76 -1.76 -16.83 -5.64
C ASP A 76 -2.44 -15.78 -6.56
N TRP A 77 -2.38 -16.02 -7.87
CA TRP A 77 -3.01 -15.17 -8.87
C TRP A 77 -4.54 -15.24 -8.86
N GLN A 78 -5.11 -16.31 -8.31
CA GLN A 78 -6.57 -16.43 -8.17
C GLN A 78 -7.11 -15.39 -7.19
N SER A 79 -6.45 -15.22 -6.05
CA SER A 79 -6.79 -14.17 -5.10
C SER A 79 -6.55 -12.77 -5.66
N VAL A 80 -5.44 -12.54 -6.40
CA VAL A 80 -5.21 -11.26 -7.09
C VAL A 80 -6.39 -10.90 -7.99
N HIS A 81 -6.84 -11.83 -8.85
CA HIS A 81 -7.98 -11.62 -9.73
C HIS A 81 -9.28 -11.36 -8.94
N LYS A 82 -9.54 -12.13 -7.88
CA LYS A 82 -10.73 -12.01 -7.04
C LYS A 82 -10.82 -10.65 -6.34
N TYR A 83 -9.74 -10.21 -5.70
CA TYR A 83 -9.73 -9.02 -4.85
C TYR A 83 -9.43 -7.73 -5.62
N SER A 84 -8.89 -7.81 -6.84
CA SER A 84 -8.70 -6.64 -7.71
C SER A 84 -9.99 -6.15 -8.38
N ASN A 85 -11.08 -6.93 -8.34
CA ASN A 85 -12.37 -6.57 -8.94
C ASN A 85 -13.55 -6.71 -7.95
N PRO A 86 -13.56 -5.99 -6.82
CA PRO A 86 -14.66 -6.06 -5.87
C PRO A 86 -15.82 -5.20 -6.39
N GLY A 87 -16.54 -5.66 -7.40
CA GLY A 87 -17.81 -5.04 -7.81
C GLY A 87 -18.08 -4.84 -9.30
N GLY A 88 -17.19 -5.26 -10.22
CA GLY A 88 -17.51 -5.35 -11.67
C GLY A 88 -17.76 -4.04 -12.43
N VAL A 89 -17.73 -2.88 -11.78
CA VAL A 89 -18.04 -1.57 -12.41
C VAL A 89 -16.78 -0.76 -12.71
N GLN A 90 -15.67 -1.01 -12.03
CA GLN A 90 -14.36 -0.46 -12.38
C GLN A 90 -13.37 -1.61 -12.52
N LYS A 91 -13.02 -1.95 -13.76
CA LYS A 91 -11.85 -2.79 -14.03
C LYS A 91 -10.63 -2.03 -13.47
N ARG A 92 -10.21 -2.33 -12.25
CA ARG A 92 -8.80 -2.14 -11.89
C ARG A 92 -8.08 -3.19 -12.72
N ASP A 93 -7.46 -2.73 -13.80
CA ASP A 93 -6.81 -3.61 -14.77
C ASP A 93 -5.50 -4.15 -14.16
N TRP A 94 -5.67 -5.11 -13.24
CA TRP A 94 -4.56 -5.78 -12.56
C TRP A 94 -3.69 -6.52 -13.58
N GLU A 95 -4.24 -6.89 -14.75
CA GLU A 95 -3.50 -7.45 -15.88
C GLU A 95 -2.59 -6.38 -16.52
N GLU A 96 -3.09 -5.15 -16.71
CA GLU A 96 -2.24 -4.02 -17.16
C GLU A 96 -1.12 -3.74 -16.15
N LEU A 97 -1.44 -3.70 -14.86
CA LEU A 97 -0.43 -3.52 -13.81
C LEU A 97 0.58 -4.67 -13.79
N GLN A 98 0.12 -5.92 -13.92
CA GLN A 98 1.00 -7.08 -14.04
C GLN A 98 1.90 -6.95 -15.26
N GLY A 99 1.36 -6.53 -16.40
CA GLY A 99 2.13 -6.27 -17.61
C GLY A 99 3.23 -5.23 -17.40
N LYS A 100 2.96 -4.18 -16.59
CA LYS A 100 3.98 -3.19 -16.20
C LYS A 100 5.07 -3.80 -15.32
N PHE A 101 4.72 -4.65 -14.34
CA PHE A 101 5.71 -5.40 -13.57
C PHE A 101 6.57 -6.31 -14.46
N ASP A 102 5.96 -7.03 -15.39
CA ASP A 102 6.67 -7.94 -16.29
C ASP A 102 7.57 -7.19 -17.30
N ALA A 103 7.18 -5.97 -17.69
CA ALA A 103 7.99 -5.08 -18.52
C ALA A 103 9.12 -4.36 -17.76
N GLY A 104 9.19 -4.48 -16.43
CA GLY A 104 10.15 -3.74 -15.60
C GLY A 104 9.86 -2.24 -15.50
N THR A 105 8.61 -1.83 -15.75
CA THR A 105 8.20 -0.43 -15.62
C THR A 105 8.15 -0.04 -14.15
N THR A 106 8.76 1.10 -13.80
CA THR A 106 8.67 1.66 -12.44
C THR A 106 7.27 2.21 -12.18
N LEU A 107 6.68 1.78 -11.06
CA LEU A 107 5.34 2.14 -10.60
C LEU A 107 5.42 3.06 -9.39
N ASP A 108 4.36 3.82 -9.14
CA ASP A 108 4.22 4.56 -7.89
C ASP A 108 4.14 3.59 -6.71
N ALA A 109 4.93 3.87 -5.66
CA ALA A 109 4.93 3.07 -4.45
C ALA A 109 3.55 3.06 -3.78
N PRO A 110 3.12 1.93 -3.20
CA PRO A 110 2.00 1.92 -2.26
C PRO A 110 2.27 2.88 -1.09
N ILE A 111 1.21 3.51 -0.60
CA ILE A 111 1.30 4.48 0.50
C ILE A 111 0.74 3.83 1.76
N ILE A 112 1.52 3.83 2.84
CA ILE A 112 1.16 3.26 4.14
C ILE A 112 1.22 4.36 5.20
N MET A 113 0.16 4.43 6.00
CA MET A 113 0.06 5.28 7.17
C MET A 113 0.33 4.45 8.42
N LYS A 114 1.25 4.91 9.28
CA LYS A 114 1.41 4.41 10.63
C LYS A 114 0.74 5.35 11.62
N PHE A 115 -0.01 4.80 12.56
CA PHE A 115 -0.60 5.55 13.67
C PHE A 115 -0.67 4.64 14.89
N ARG A 116 -0.25 5.15 16.05
CA ARG A 116 -0.03 4.32 17.26
C ARG A 116 0.85 3.10 16.91
N ASN A 117 0.35 1.89 17.13
CA ASN A 117 1.03 0.63 16.79
C ASN A 117 0.38 -0.12 15.61
N ARG A 118 -0.28 0.62 14.70
CA ARG A 118 -1.03 0.08 13.55
C ARG A 118 -0.49 0.64 12.24
N TYR A 119 -0.60 -0.17 11.19
CA TYR A 119 -0.26 0.19 9.83
C TYR A 119 -1.51 0.05 8.97
N HIS A 120 -1.86 1.07 8.20
CA HIS A 120 -3.03 1.07 7.34
C HIS A 120 -2.63 1.46 5.92
N LEU A 121 -3.05 0.66 4.95
CA LEU A 121 -2.83 0.95 3.55
C LEU A 121 -3.72 2.11 3.10
N VAL A 122 -3.10 3.19 2.63
CA VAL A 122 -3.81 4.33 2.04
C VAL A 122 -4.13 4.05 0.57
N SER A 123 -3.13 3.64 -0.22
CA SER A 123 -3.31 3.37 -1.65
C SER A 123 -2.37 2.27 -2.16
N GLY A 124 -2.71 1.69 -3.31
CA GLY A 124 -1.85 0.71 -4.00
C GLY A 124 -2.09 -0.76 -3.65
N ASN A 125 -3.29 -1.15 -3.20
CA ASN A 125 -3.62 -2.54 -2.82
C ASN A 125 -3.30 -3.56 -3.92
N THR A 126 -3.70 -3.28 -5.17
CA THR A 126 -3.41 -4.16 -6.31
C THR A 126 -1.91 -4.31 -6.57
N ARG A 127 -1.12 -3.25 -6.37
CA ARG A 127 0.35 -3.30 -6.51
C ARG A 127 0.96 -4.21 -5.44
N LEU A 128 0.46 -4.16 -4.19
CA LEU A 128 0.88 -5.08 -3.13
C LEU A 128 0.47 -6.52 -3.41
N MET A 129 -0.78 -6.76 -3.83
CA MET A 129 -1.25 -8.11 -4.16
C MET A 129 -0.41 -8.75 -5.28
N ILE A 130 -0.12 -8.00 -6.35
CA ILE A 130 0.75 -8.48 -7.44
C ILE A 130 2.17 -8.73 -6.91
N SER A 131 2.72 -7.84 -6.08
CA SER A 131 4.05 -8.01 -5.49
C SER A 131 4.12 -9.30 -4.65
N ARG A 132 3.11 -9.56 -3.81
CA ARG A 132 3.01 -10.78 -3.00
C ARG A 132 2.93 -12.03 -3.88
N ALA A 133 2.06 -12.03 -4.89
CA ALA A 133 1.91 -13.14 -5.83
C ALA A 133 3.18 -13.40 -6.67
N LYS A 134 4.03 -12.39 -6.87
CA LYS A 134 5.33 -12.52 -7.57
C LYS A 134 6.52 -12.83 -6.66
N GLY A 135 6.34 -12.88 -5.34
CA GLY A 135 7.43 -13.04 -4.39
C GLY A 135 8.37 -11.83 -4.35
N ILE A 136 7.85 -10.62 -4.63
CA ILE A 136 8.62 -9.36 -4.62
C ILE A 136 8.39 -8.65 -3.29
N VAL A 137 9.47 -8.19 -2.66
CA VAL A 137 9.41 -7.27 -1.52
C VAL A 137 9.29 -5.83 -2.05
N PRO A 138 8.14 -5.16 -1.91
CA PRO A 138 7.93 -3.83 -2.49
C PRO A 138 8.62 -2.74 -1.66
N LYS A 139 9.00 -1.64 -2.31
CA LYS A 139 9.20 -0.37 -1.59
C LYS A 139 7.86 0.34 -1.46
N VAL A 140 7.65 0.97 -0.31
CA VAL A 140 6.43 1.70 0.06
C VAL A 140 6.80 3.07 0.60
N LEU A 141 5.92 4.04 0.40
CA LEU A 141 5.99 5.31 1.11
C LEU A 141 5.34 5.12 2.49
N LEU A 142 6.10 5.23 3.56
CA LEU A 142 5.62 5.18 4.93
C LEU A 142 5.63 6.58 5.54
N PHE A 143 4.49 7.01 6.08
CA PHE A 143 4.41 8.21 6.90
C PHE A 143 3.72 7.92 8.23
N GLU A 144 4.00 8.74 9.25
CA GLU A 144 3.50 8.56 10.60
C GLU A 144 2.59 9.71 11.04
N VAL A 145 1.48 9.34 11.66
CA VAL A 145 0.52 10.24 12.28
C VAL A 145 0.67 10.16 13.79
N TYR A 146 1.10 11.27 14.40
CA TYR A 146 1.22 11.40 15.85
C TYR A 146 -0.08 11.93 16.44
N LEU A 147 -0.86 11.02 17.01
CA LEU A 147 -2.00 11.37 17.86
C LEU A 147 -1.42 11.65 19.26
N GLY A 148 -1.72 12.81 19.84
CA GLY A 148 -1.13 13.25 21.12
C GLY A 148 -1.19 12.20 22.23
N GLU A 149 -0.29 12.31 23.21
CA GLU A 149 -0.01 11.28 24.23
C GLU A 149 -1.27 10.58 24.76
N GLU A 150 -1.33 9.25 24.62
CA GLU A 150 -2.24 8.42 25.39
C GLU A 150 -1.99 8.73 26.87
N LYS A 151 -2.98 9.31 27.55
CA LYS A 151 -2.92 9.44 29.00
C LYS A 151 -2.84 8.03 29.59
N ILE A 152 -1.66 7.67 30.09
CA ILE A 152 -1.40 6.51 30.94
C ILE A 152 -2.20 6.66 32.24
#